data_AF-A0A964H9B7-F1
#
_entry.id   AF-A0A964H9B7-F1
#
_cell.length_a   1.000
_cell.length_b   1.000
_cell.length_c   1.000
_cell.angle_alpha   90.00
_cell.angle_beta   90.00
_cell.angle_gamma   90.00
#
_symmetry.space_group_name_H-M   'P 1'
#
loop_
_entity.id
_entity.type
_entity.pdbx_description
1 polymer ?
#
loop_
_entity_poly.entity_id
_entity_poly.type
_entity_poly.pdbx_seq_one_letter_code
_entity_poly.pdbx_strand_id
1 'polypeptide(L)'
;ALLTHPMDNGLSRGDDGMVPAAHFITEVTVRINDERVVRVDTGSGIAADPLFGWRFAGVRPGDRVSVAWRDNQGLEKSAETVVA
;
A
#
# COMPACT_ATOMS: atom_id res chain seq x y z
N ALA A 1 5.21 -3.78 -5.78
CA ALA A 1 5.55 -3.52 -4.37
C ALA A 1 4.74 -4.46 -3.50
N LEU A 2 5.42 -5.28 -2.70
CA LEU A 2 4.80 -6.10 -1.66
C LEU A 2 4.72 -5.24 -0.39
N LEU A 3 3.52 -5.04 0.15
CA LEU A 3 3.32 -4.22 1.35
C LEU A 3 2.98 -5.15 2.52
N THR A 4 3.90 -5.35 3.46
CA THR A 4 3.62 -6.21 4.63
C THR A 4 2.59 -5.54 5.55
N HIS A 5 1.36 -6.04 5.53
CA HIS A 5 0.22 -5.45 6.23
C HIS A 5 -0.92 -6.48 6.40
N PRO A 6 -1.59 -6.55 7.57
CA PRO A 6 -2.63 -7.54 7.86
C PRO A 6 -3.89 -7.42 6.97
N MET A 7 -4.33 -6.20 6.68
CA MET A 7 -5.54 -5.93 5.88
C MET A 7 -6.81 -6.57 6.46
N ASP A 8 -6.99 -6.47 7.77
CA ASP A 8 -8.17 -6.98 8.44
C ASP A 8 -9.43 -6.24 8.00
N ASN A 9 -10.40 -7.00 7.49
CA ASN A 9 -11.63 -6.45 6.95
C ASN A 9 -12.68 -6.10 8.02
N GLY A 10 -12.44 -6.47 9.28
CA GLY A 10 -13.37 -6.26 10.39
C GLY A 10 -14.66 -7.08 10.27
N LEU A 11 -14.64 -8.21 9.55
CA LEU A 11 -15.79 -9.10 9.38
C LEU A 11 -15.59 -10.47 10.04
N SER A 12 -14.34 -10.89 10.23
CA SER A 12 -13.99 -12.15 10.89
C SER A 12 -14.28 -12.08 12.38
N ARG A 13 -14.89 -13.13 12.94
CA ARG A 13 -15.08 -13.28 14.39
C ARG A 13 -13.89 -14.05 14.97
N GLY A 14 -13.37 -13.56 16.09
CA GLY A 14 -12.44 -14.32 16.92
C GLY A 14 -13.14 -15.47 17.64
N ASP A 15 -12.35 -16.38 18.21
CA ASP A 15 -12.84 -17.51 19.02
C ASP A 15 -13.60 -17.05 20.28
N ASP A 16 -13.34 -15.82 20.72
CA ASP A 16 -14.03 -15.12 21.80
C ASP A 16 -15.37 -14.48 21.37
N GLY A 17 -15.73 -14.60 20.09
CA GLY A 17 -16.93 -14.02 19.48
C GLY A 17 -16.81 -12.52 19.15
N MET A 18 -15.67 -11.89 19.41
CA MET A 18 -15.45 -10.47 19.12
C MET A 18 -15.15 -10.25 17.64
N VAL A 19 -15.61 -9.11 17.12
CA VAL A 19 -15.26 -8.64 15.77
C VAL A 19 -14.26 -7.50 15.92
N PRO A 20 -13.00 -7.67 15.48
CA PRO A 20 -12.02 -6.60 15.56
C PRO A 20 -12.41 -5.43 14.65
N ALA A 21 -12.01 -4.21 15.04
CA ALA A 21 -12.13 -3.06 14.16
C ALA A 21 -11.31 -3.31 12.88
N ALA A 22 -11.85 -2.90 11.73
CA ALA A 22 -11.13 -3.04 10.46
C ALA A 22 -9.76 -2.33 10.54
N HIS A 23 -8.72 -2.98 10.00
CA HIS A 23 -7.36 -2.45 9.95
C HIS A 23 -6.76 -2.69 8.57
N PHE A 24 -6.77 -1.65 7.74
CA PHE A 24 -6.41 -1.79 6.33
C PHE A 24 -5.73 -0.51 5.82
N ILE A 25 -4.86 -0.69 4.82
CA ILE A 25 -4.27 0.40 4.05
C ILE A 25 -5.39 1.19 3.39
N THR A 26 -5.39 2.51 3.52
CA THR A 26 -6.39 3.41 2.92
C THR A 26 -5.90 4.08 1.65
N GLU A 27 -4.59 4.27 1.52
CA GLU A 27 -3.99 4.91 0.36
C GLU A 27 -2.60 4.35 0.06
N VAL A 28 -2.32 4.14 -1.23
CA VAL A 28 -0.99 3.85 -1.76
C VAL A 28 -0.61 4.94 -2.77
N THR A 29 0.58 5.51 -2.63
CA THR A 29 1.11 6.55 -3.51
C THR A 29 2.41 6.07 -4.15
N VAL A 30 2.58 6.30 -5.47
CA VAL A 30 3.85 6.09 -6.17
C VAL A 30 4.36 7.42 -6.70
N ARG A 31 5.65 7.70 -6.51
CA ARG A 31 6.32 8.86 -7.10
C ARG A 31 7.50 8.44 -7.98
N ILE A 32 7.73 9.20 -9.04
CA ILE A 32 8.93 9.12 -9.88
C ILE A 32 9.63 10.47 -9.79
N ASN A 33 10.89 10.48 -9.33
CA ASN A 33 11.65 11.72 -9.11
C ASN A 33 10.84 12.78 -8.31
N ASP A 34 10.25 12.34 -7.20
CA ASP A 34 9.39 13.11 -6.28
C ASP A 34 8.03 13.58 -6.85
N GLU A 35 7.78 13.41 -8.16
CA GLU A 35 6.48 13.67 -8.76
C GLU A 35 5.51 12.51 -8.49
N ARG A 36 4.35 12.81 -7.92
CA ARG A 36 3.29 11.82 -7.69
C ARG A 36 2.64 11.41 -9.01
N VAL A 37 2.92 10.18 -9.44
CA VAL A 37 2.38 9.59 -10.67
C VAL A 37 1.18 8.69 -10.42
N VAL A 38 1.05 8.11 -9.23
CA VAL A 38 -0.08 7.26 -8.85
C VAL A 38 -0.56 7.61 -7.46
N ARG A 39 -1.89 7.61 -7.30
CA ARG A 39 -2.57 7.51 -6.02
C ARG A 39 -3.66 6.45 -6.17
N VAL A 40 -3.69 5.48 -5.27
CA VAL A 40 -4.74 4.46 -5.18
C VAL A 40 -5.39 4.62 -3.82
N ASP A 41 -6.68 4.92 -3.80
CA ASP A 41 -7.47 4.77 -2.58
C ASP A 41 -7.88 3.29 -2.48
N THR A 42 -7.60 2.66 -1.35
CA THR A 42 -7.81 1.23 -1.11
C THR A 42 -8.89 1.00 -0.06
N GLY A 43 -9.26 -0.26 0.17
CA GLY A 43 -10.32 -0.64 1.11
C GLY A 43 -10.06 -1.98 1.77
N SER A 44 -10.93 -2.31 2.73
CA SER A 44 -10.90 -3.56 3.51
C SER A 44 -11.09 -4.84 2.68
N GLY A 45 -11.47 -4.73 1.41
CA GLY A 45 -11.63 -5.88 0.50
C GLY A 45 -10.32 -6.39 -0.12
N ILE A 46 -9.19 -5.71 0.13
CA ILE A 46 -7.88 -6.12 -0.36
C ILE A 46 -7.27 -7.17 0.58
N ALA A 47 -6.66 -8.22 0.01
CA ALA A 47 -6.05 -9.30 0.78
C ALA A 47 -4.82 -8.83 1.59
N ALA A 48 -4.50 -9.60 2.64
CA ALA A 48 -3.28 -9.47 3.43
C ALA A 48 -2.03 -9.48 2.53
N ASP A 49 -1.00 -8.76 2.96
CA ASP A 49 0.26 -8.58 2.25
C ASP A 49 0.09 -8.20 0.77
N PRO A 50 -0.62 -7.10 0.46
CA PRO A 50 -0.99 -6.81 -0.92
C PRO A 50 0.23 -6.57 -1.82
N LEU A 51 0.17 -7.19 -2.99
CA LEU A 51 1.12 -6.99 -4.08
C LEU A 51 0.52 -6.07 -5.15
N PHE A 52 1.06 -4.87 -5.25
CA PHE A 52 0.70 -3.94 -6.32
C PHE A 52 1.73 -3.96 -7.44
N GLY A 53 1.27 -4.03 -8.69
CA GLY A 53 2.09 -3.93 -9.90
C GLY A 53 1.67 -2.73 -10.74
N TRP A 54 2.65 -1.98 -11.24
CA TRP A 54 2.43 -0.85 -12.14
C TRP A 54 3.35 -0.95 -13.36
N ARG A 55 2.90 -0.42 -14.48
CA ARG A 55 3.71 -0.17 -15.68
C ARG A 55 3.74 1.32 -15.94
N PHE A 56 4.93 1.87 -16.08
CA PHE A 56 5.17 3.28 -16.38
C PHE A 56 5.88 3.41 -17.72
N ALA A 57 5.49 4.39 -18.52
CA ALA A 57 6.17 4.75 -19.76
C ALA A 57 7.15 5.91 -19.49
N GLY A 58 8.26 5.97 -20.23
CA GLY A 58 9.20 7.09 -20.17
C GLY A 58 10.14 7.12 -18.96
N VAL A 59 10.14 6.06 -18.13
CA VAL A 59 11.08 5.90 -17.01
C VAL A 59 12.42 5.42 -17.53
N ARG A 60 13.51 6.01 -17.05
CA ARG A 60 14.87 5.78 -17.51
C ARG A 60 15.75 5.24 -16.37
N PRO A 61 16.86 4.54 -16.70
CA PRO A 61 17.89 4.23 -15.72
C PRO A 61 18.31 5.48 -14.95
N GLY A 62 18.42 5.36 -13.63
CA GLY A 62 18.72 6.46 -12.71
C GLY A 62 17.50 7.19 -12.14
N ASP A 63 16.30 7.00 -12.68
CA ASP A 63 15.09 7.58 -12.10
C ASP A 63 14.80 6.95 -10.72
N ARG A 64 14.41 7.77 -9.75
CA ARG A 64 14.02 7.33 -8.41
C ARG A 64 12.54 6.98 -8.40
N VAL A 65 12.20 5.75 -8.00
CA VAL A 65 10.82 5.32 -7.78
C VAL A 65 10.60 5.14 -6.29
N SER A 66 9.59 5.81 -5.73
CA SER A 66 9.18 5.63 -4.33
C SER A 66 7.74 5.15 -4.26
N VAL A 67 7.46 4.28 -3.28
CA VAL A 67 6.13 3.81 -2.94
C VAL A 67 5.90 4.11 -1.47
N ALA A 68 4.77 4.74 -1.15
CA ALA A 68 4.34 5.01 0.21
C ALA A 68 2.90 4.54 0.41
N TRP A 69 2.56 4.18 1.64
CA TRP A 69 1.19 3.85 2.01
C TRP A 69 0.87 4.33 3.42
N ARG A 70 -0.42 4.53 3.69
CA ARG A 70 -0.97 4.81 5.01
C ARG A 70 -2.17 3.92 5.31
N ASP A 71 -2.36 3.55 6.56
CA ASP A 71 -3.53 2.79 7.01
C ASP A 71 -4.55 3.67 7.76
N ASN A 72 -5.68 3.06 8.12
CA ASN A 72 -6.73 3.72 8.87
C ASN A 72 -6.44 3.88 10.38
N GLN A 73 -5.27 3.44 10.85
CA GLN A 73 -4.79 3.61 12.23
C GLN A 73 -3.66 4.64 12.33
N GLY A 74 -3.32 5.30 11.21
CA GLY A 74 -2.31 6.36 11.14
C GLY A 74 -0.88 5.86 10.97
N LEU A 75 -0.66 4.57 10.73
CA LEU A 75 0.65 4.07 10.37
C LEU A 75 0.94 4.40 8.91
N GLU A 76 2.15 4.91 8.67
CA GLU A 76 2.65 5.20 7.34
C GLU A 76 3.99 4.47 7.12
N LYS A 77 4.20 3.94 5.92
CA LYS A 77 5.51 3.40 5.52
C LYS A 77 5.83 3.79 4.08
N SER A 78 7.13 3.85 3.78
CA SER A 78 7.64 4.11 2.45
C SER A 78 8.88 3.28 2.15
N ALA A 79 9.08 2.99 0.87
CA ALA A 79 10.31 2.42 0.33
C ALA A 79 10.64 3.09 -1.00
N GLU A 80 11.92 3.12 -1.36
CA GLU A 80 12.39 3.67 -2.63
C GLU A 80 13.44 2.77 -3.26
N THR A 81 13.58 2.91 -4.57
CA THR A 81 14.63 2.28 -5.35
C THR A 81 15.01 3.17 -6.54
N VAL A 82 16.14 2.86 -7.16
CA VAL A 82 16.58 3.48 -8.41
C VAL A 82 16.38 2.49 -9.54
N VAL A 83 15.87 2.96 -10.67
CA VAL A 83 15.74 2.14 -11.88
C VAL A 83 17.13 1.83 -12.41
N ALA A 84 17.41 0.54 -12.60
CA ALA A 84 18.67 0.04 -13.15
C ALA A 84 18.83 0.33 -14.64
#